data_AF-K1TT67-F1
#
_entry.id   AF-K1TT67-F1
#
_cell.length_a   1.000
_cell.length_b   1.000
_cell.length_c   1.000
_cell.angle_alpha   90.00
_cell.angle_beta   90.00
_cell.angle_gamma   90.00
#
_symmetry.space_group_name_H-M   'P 1'
#
loop_
_entity.id
_entity.type
_entity.pdbx_description
1 polymer ?
#
loop_
_entity_poly.entity_id
_entity_poly.type
_entity_poly.pdbx_seq_one_letter_code
_entity_poly.pdbx_strand_id
1 'polypeptide(L)'
;MSVKYNGKHLAKFIRPEEYDTIFPQVELAHQQLESRSGAGNDFLGWLDLPVNYDREEFARIKEAAKKIREDSDVLLVAGIGGSYLGARAVVEAVKGLYHNDTEDGLKIYFCGNTISPTYLNDIIKVTKGKRFSINVISKSGTTTETALAFRVLRKLLEDSVGPEEANKRIYATTDRAKGTLKQLAD
;
A
#
# COMPACT_ATOMS: atom_id res chain seq x y z
N MET A 1 -16.99 -6.98 14.26
CA MET A 1 -18.11 -6.41 13.49
C MET A 1 -18.43 -7.39 12.36
N SER A 2 -19.65 -7.92 12.26
CA SER A 2 -20.02 -8.82 11.17
C SER A 2 -20.55 -8.00 9.98
N VAL A 3 -20.07 -8.30 8.79
CA VAL A 3 -20.62 -7.74 7.55
C VAL A 3 -21.87 -8.53 7.21
N LYS A 4 -22.99 -7.83 6.96
CA LYS A 4 -24.25 -8.43 6.52
C LYS A 4 -24.67 -7.84 5.19
N TYR A 5 -24.92 -8.69 4.22
CA TYR A 5 -25.56 -8.29 2.97
C TYR A 5 -27.06 -8.08 3.19
N ASN A 6 -27.62 -6.96 2.73
CA ASN A 6 -29.04 -6.65 2.81
C ASN A 6 -29.58 -6.27 1.42
N GLY A 7 -30.20 -7.24 0.74
CA GLY A 7 -30.81 -7.06 -0.58
C GLY A 7 -32.23 -6.48 -0.59
N LYS A 8 -32.79 -6.04 0.55
CA LYS A 8 -34.19 -5.57 0.67
C LYS A 8 -34.60 -4.59 -0.44
N HIS A 9 -33.72 -3.67 -0.79
CA HIS A 9 -34.02 -2.61 -1.76
C HIS A 9 -33.92 -3.08 -3.22
N LEU A 10 -33.39 -4.29 -3.46
CA LEU A 10 -33.30 -4.91 -4.77
C LEU A 10 -34.53 -5.76 -5.11
N ALA A 11 -35.33 -6.16 -4.12
CA ALA A 11 -36.46 -7.09 -4.30
C ALA A 11 -37.56 -6.59 -5.26
N LYS A 12 -37.58 -5.29 -5.60
CA LYS A 12 -38.48 -4.71 -6.61
C LYS A 12 -37.96 -4.87 -8.05
N PHE A 13 -36.68 -5.21 -8.20
CA PHE A 13 -35.97 -5.21 -9.48
C PHE A 13 -35.40 -6.58 -9.83
N ILE A 14 -35.10 -7.40 -8.82
CA ILE A 14 -34.54 -8.74 -8.97
C ILE A 14 -35.47 -9.70 -8.22
N ARG A 15 -36.05 -10.65 -8.96
CA ARG A 15 -36.91 -11.67 -8.37
C ARG A 15 -36.09 -12.83 -7.76
N PRO A 16 -36.59 -13.54 -6.75
CA PRO A 16 -35.88 -14.67 -6.13
C PRO A 16 -35.38 -15.70 -7.14
N GLU A 17 -36.17 -16.03 -8.16
CA GLU A 17 -35.85 -17.07 -9.16
C GLU A 17 -34.66 -16.68 -10.05
N GLU A 18 -34.34 -15.39 -10.16
CA GLU A 18 -33.17 -14.90 -10.90
C GLU A 18 -31.87 -15.25 -10.18
N TYR A 19 -31.88 -15.34 -8.85
CA TYR A 19 -30.75 -15.82 -8.07
C TYR A 19 -30.54 -17.33 -8.28
N ASP A 20 -31.62 -18.11 -8.30
CA ASP A 20 -31.54 -19.55 -8.57
C ASP A 20 -31.00 -19.81 -9.99
N THR A 21 -31.40 -18.96 -10.95
CA THR A 21 -30.99 -19.10 -12.35
C THR A 21 -29.50 -18.78 -12.57
N ILE A 22 -28.91 -17.86 -11.81
CA ILE A 22 -27.48 -17.52 -11.91
C ILE A 22 -26.59 -18.40 -11.03
N PHE A 23 -27.17 -19.16 -10.09
CA PHE A 23 -26.41 -19.96 -9.13
C PHE A 23 -25.43 -20.95 -9.79
N PRO A 24 -25.79 -21.70 -10.86
CA PRO A 24 -24.83 -22.60 -11.52
C PRO A 24 -23.59 -21.89 -12.06
N GLN A 25 -23.73 -20.65 -12.56
CA GLN A 25 -22.61 -19.84 -13.05
C GLN A 25 -21.74 -19.34 -11.89
N VAL A 26 -22.36 -18.98 -10.75
CA VAL A 26 -21.61 -18.59 -9.53
C VAL A 26 -20.84 -19.78 -8.97
N GLU A 27 -21.45 -20.96 -8.92
CA GLU A 27 -20.80 -22.20 -8.48
C GLU A 27 -19.61 -22.55 -9.38
N LEU A 28 -19.78 -22.47 -10.70
CA LEU A 28 -18.69 -22.68 -11.65
C LEU A 28 -17.55 -21.67 -11.43
N ALA A 29 -17.87 -20.38 -11.24
CA ALA A 29 -16.87 -19.35 -10.98
C ALA A 29 -16.12 -19.59 -9.66
N HIS A 30 -16.83 -20.03 -8.61
CA HIS A 30 -16.22 -20.42 -7.34
C HIS A 30 -15.27 -21.62 -7.52
N GLN A 31 -15.71 -22.68 -8.21
CA GLN A 31 -14.86 -23.83 -8.51
C GLN A 31 -13.63 -23.44 -9.34
N GLN A 32 -13.77 -22.52 -10.30
CA GLN A 32 -12.63 -22.02 -11.09
C GLN A 32 -11.59 -21.26 -10.25
N LEU A 33 -12.05 -20.49 -9.26
CA LEU A 33 -11.16 -19.79 -8.32
C LEU A 33 -10.43 -20.78 -7.41
N GLU A 34 -11.17 -21.69 -6.76
CA GLU A 34 -10.62 -22.69 -5.83
C GLU A 34 -9.68 -23.67 -6.55
N SER A 35 -10.07 -24.16 -7.73
CA SER A 35 -9.24 -25.06 -8.55
C SER A 35 -8.14 -24.35 -9.34
N ARG A 36 -8.09 -23.01 -9.31
CA ARG A 36 -7.12 -22.18 -10.03
C ARG A 36 -7.06 -22.50 -11.53
N SER A 37 -8.20 -22.80 -12.15
CA SER A 37 -8.27 -23.27 -13.54
C SER A 37 -8.71 -22.17 -14.54
N GLY A 38 -9.18 -21.02 -14.03
CA GLY A 38 -9.61 -19.88 -14.86
C GLY A 38 -8.46 -19.04 -15.41
N ALA A 39 -8.78 -18.15 -16.36
CA ALA A 39 -7.83 -17.17 -16.88
C ALA A 39 -7.32 -16.23 -15.76
N GLY A 40 -6.01 -15.96 -15.74
CA GLY A 40 -5.38 -15.13 -14.72
C GLY A 40 -5.08 -15.85 -13.40
N ASN A 41 -5.14 -17.18 -13.38
CA ASN A 41 -4.85 -18.02 -12.21
C ASN A 41 -3.45 -17.79 -11.59
N ASP A 42 -2.49 -17.26 -12.35
CA ASP A 42 -1.17 -16.83 -11.87
C ASP A 42 -1.23 -15.77 -10.74
N PHE A 43 -2.35 -15.04 -10.60
CA PHE A 43 -2.51 -13.92 -9.66
C PHE A 43 -3.52 -14.20 -8.53
N LEU A 44 -3.80 -15.46 -8.21
CA LEU A 44 -4.73 -15.87 -7.14
C LEU A 44 -4.07 -16.04 -5.76
N GLY A 45 -2.91 -15.39 -5.53
CA GLY A 45 -2.22 -15.46 -4.23
C GLY A 45 -2.99 -14.81 -3.08
N TRP A 46 -3.95 -13.93 -3.37
CA TRP A 46 -4.75 -13.21 -2.39
C TRP A 46 -5.83 -14.07 -1.72
N LEU A 47 -6.26 -15.19 -2.32
CA LEU A 47 -7.29 -16.08 -1.76
C LEU A 47 -6.87 -16.61 -0.38
N ASP A 48 -5.65 -17.15 -0.32
CA ASP A 48 -5.13 -17.79 0.88
C ASP A 48 -4.24 -16.86 1.73
N LEU A 49 -3.96 -15.65 1.25
CA LEU A 49 -3.09 -14.70 1.96
C LEU A 49 -3.52 -14.46 3.42
N PRO A 50 -4.81 -14.29 3.76
CA PRO A 50 -5.23 -14.07 5.15
C PRO A 50 -4.83 -15.20 6.12
N VAL A 51 -4.67 -16.44 5.62
CA VAL A 51 -4.32 -17.61 6.43
C VAL A 51 -2.84 -18.00 6.29
N ASN A 52 -2.28 -17.87 5.09
CA ASN A 52 -0.96 -18.39 4.68
C ASN A 52 0.09 -17.29 4.44
N TYR A 53 -0.11 -16.08 4.94
CA TYR A 53 0.92 -15.04 4.86
C TYR A 53 2.20 -15.42 5.65
N ASP A 54 3.34 -14.87 5.22
CA ASP A 54 4.63 -15.06 5.86
C ASP A 54 4.67 -14.39 7.26
N ARG A 55 4.76 -15.23 8.30
CA ARG A 55 4.72 -14.80 9.70
C ARG A 55 6.01 -14.10 10.14
N GLU A 56 7.14 -14.44 9.53
CA GLU A 56 8.43 -13.80 9.80
C GLU A 56 8.48 -12.41 9.17
N GLU A 57 8.00 -12.27 7.93
CA GLU A 57 7.82 -10.96 7.30
C GLU A 57 6.87 -10.08 8.09
N PHE A 58 5.76 -10.62 8.57
CA PHE A 58 4.82 -9.87 9.41
C PHE A 58 5.45 -9.38 10.72
N ALA A 59 6.32 -10.18 11.34
CA ALA A 59 7.10 -9.75 12.50
C ALA A 59 8.07 -8.61 12.13
N ARG A 60 8.80 -8.73 11.00
CA ARG A 60 9.68 -7.67 10.49
C ARG A 60 8.94 -6.36 10.20
N ILE A 61 7.71 -6.44 9.66
CA ILE A 61 6.86 -5.26 9.43
C ILE A 61 6.56 -4.54 10.76
N LYS A 62 6.24 -5.28 11.82
CA LYS A 62 5.98 -4.70 13.14
C LYS A 62 7.20 -4.00 13.73
N GLU A 63 8.37 -4.62 13.62
CA GLU A 63 9.63 -4.04 14.11
C GLU A 63 10.02 -2.80 13.29
N ALA A 64 9.90 -2.85 11.96
CA ALA A 64 10.13 -1.68 11.11
C ALA A 64 9.17 -0.53 11.48
N ALA A 65 7.89 -0.82 11.67
CA ALA A 65 6.91 0.20 12.08
C ALA A 65 7.22 0.79 13.46
N LYS A 66 7.73 -0.01 14.41
CA LYS A 66 8.18 0.47 15.72
C LYS A 66 9.38 1.41 15.57
N LYS A 67 10.41 0.99 14.83
CA LYS A 67 11.59 1.80 14.55
C LYS A 67 11.23 3.15 13.91
N ILE A 68 10.37 3.14 12.89
CA ILE A 68 9.91 4.37 12.22
C ILE A 68 9.25 5.33 13.22
N ARG A 69 8.43 4.83 14.15
CA ARG A 69 7.80 5.69 15.18
C ARG A 69 8.80 6.28 16.17
N GLU A 70 9.93 5.62 16.43
CA GLU A 70 10.95 6.08 17.38
C GLU A 70 11.88 7.13 16.75
N ASP A 71 12.24 6.95 15.47
CA ASP A 71 13.26 7.74 14.80
C ASP A 71 12.74 8.77 13.79
N SER A 72 11.42 8.80 13.53
CA SER A 72 10.80 9.65 12.53
C SER A 72 9.54 10.35 13.04
N ASP A 73 9.37 11.60 12.62
CA ASP A 73 8.16 12.40 12.83
C ASP A 73 7.22 12.28 11.63
N VAL A 74 7.76 11.94 10.45
CA VAL A 74 7.03 11.77 9.19
C VAL A 74 7.38 10.46 8.51
N LEU A 75 6.38 9.73 8.03
CA LEU A 75 6.52 8.64 7.07
C LEU A 75 5.97 9.06 5.72
N LEU A 76 6.84 9.06 4.70
CA LEU A 76 6.44 9.24 3.31
C LEU A 76 6.21 7.88 2.66
N VAL A 77 4.98 7.59 2.26
CA VAL A 77 4.62 6.39 1.49
C VAL A 77 4.60 6.76 0.01
N ALA A 78 5.59 6.30 -0.74
CA ALA A 78 5.74 6.58 -2.17
C ALA A 78 5.21 5.39 -3.01
N GLY A 79 4.10 5.60 -3.72
CA GLY A 79 3.46 4.57 -4.53
C GLY A 79 2.24 5.10 -5.28
N ILE A 80 1.76 4.35 -6.28
CA ILE A 80 0.55 4.66 -7.05
C ILE A 80 -0.32 3.41 -7.23
N GLY A 81 -1.61 3.60 -7.55
CA GLY A 81 -2.55 2.50 -7.79
C GLY A 81 -2.71 1.61 -6.55
N GLY A 82 -2.52 0.30 -6.70
CA GLY A 82 -2.61 -0.67 -5.60
C GLY A 82 -1.60 -0.43 -4.48
N SER A 83 -0.43 0.13 -4.80
CA SER A 83 0.61 0.50 -3.82
C SER A 83 0.29 1.74 -2.98
N TYR A 84 -0.88 2.33 -3.19
CA TYR A 84 -1.30 3.59 -2.57
C TYR A 84 -2.71 3.51 -1.99
N LEU A 85 -3.69 3.07 -2.79
CA LEU A 85 -5.10 3.12 -2.41
C LEU A 85 -5.44 2.26 -1.19
N GLY A 86 -4.89 1.06 -1.09
CA GLY A 86 -5.17 0.16 0.05
C GLY A 86 -4.68 0.74 1.38
N ALA A 87 -3.44 1.24 1.40
CA ALA A 87 -2.88 1.87 2.60
C ALA A 87 -3.63 3.14 2.99
N ARG A 88 -3.90 4.03 2.02
CA ARG A 88 -4.63 5.27 2.29
C ARG A 88 -6.06 5.01 2.79
N ALA A 89 -6.79 4.09 2.15
CA ALA A 89 -8.15 3.76 2.54
C ALA A 89 -8.23 3.25 3.99
N VAL A 90 -7.32 2.36 4.40
CA VAL A 90 -7.31 1.83 5.77
C VAL A 90 -6.89 2.91 6.78
N VAL A 91 -5.86 3.69 6.46
CA VAL A 91 -5.40 4.78 7.33
C VAL A 91 -6.51 5.80 7.55
N GLU A 92 -7.16 6.29 6.49
CA GLU A 92 -8.24 7.26 6.60
C GLU A 92 -9.49 6.69 7.26
N ALA A 93 -9.85 5.42 6.99
CA ALA A 93 -11.01 4.80 7.62
C ALA A 93 -10.83 4.58 9.14
N VAL A 94 -9.60 4.29 9.59
CA VAL A 94 -9.30 4.01 11.01
C VAL A 94 -8.96 5.28 11.78
N LYS A 95 -8.20 6.20 11.18
CA LYS A 95 -7.66 7.40 11.86
C LYS A 95 -8.39 8.70 11.49
N GLY A 96 -9.21 8.68 10.44
CA GLY A 96 -9.90 9.86 9.91
C GLY A 96 -9.08 10.64 8.88
N LEU A 97 -9.75 11.54 8.15
CA LEU A 97 -9.16 12.31 7.04
C LEU A 97 -8.07 13.30 7.50
N TYR A 98 -8.19 13.83 8.72
CA TYR A 98 -7.30 14.84 9.29
C TYR A 98 -6.33 14.26 10.33
N HIS A 99 -6.05 12.95 10.27
CA HIS A 99 -5.23 12.25 11.27
C HIS A 99 -3.86 12.91 11.51
N ASN A 100 -3.29 13.57 10.49
CA ASN A 100 -2.02 14.28 10.62
C ASN A 100 -2.12 15.56 11.45
N ASP A 101 -3.29 16.14 11.61
CA ASP A 101 -3.50 17.37 12.39
C ASP A 101 -4.13 17.06 13.75
N THR A 102 -4.92 15.99 13.86
CA THR A 102 -5.71 15.69 15.05
C THR A 102 -5.07 14.70 16.02
N GLU A 103 -4.07 13.93 15.60
CA GLU A 103 -3.42 12.93 16.45
C GLU A 103 -1.94 13.25 16.69
N ASP A 104 -1.43 12.96 17.89
CA ASP A 104 -0.01 13.02 18.17
C ASP A 104 0.77 11.85 17.55
N GLY A 105 2.08 12.03 17.39
CA GLY A 105 2.99 11.00 16.88
C GLY A 105 3.24 11.07 15.38
N LEU A 106 3.57 9.91 14.79
CA LEU A 106 4.04 9.78 13.40
C LEU A 106 2.99 10.26 12.40
N LYS A 107 3.36 11.24 11.57
CA LYS A 107 2.53 11.75 10.47
C LYS A 107 2.76 10.93 9.21
N ILE A 108 1.70 10.58 8.49
CA ILE A 108 1.79 9.75 7.28
C ILE A 108 1.36 10.58 6.07
N TYR A 109 2.23 10.70 5.07
CA TYR A 109 1.92 11.38 3.81
C TYR A 109 2.12 10.41 2.65
N PHE A 110 1.20 10.46 1.69
CA PHE A 110 1.27 9.65 0.48
C PHE A 110 1.83 10.50 -0.66
N CYS A 111 2.72 9.93 -1.47
CA CYS A 111 3.33 10.63 -2.60
C CYS A 111 3.71 9.65 -3.71
N GLY A 112 4.31 10.15 -4.81
CA GLY A 112 4.64 9.30 -5.96
C GLY A 112 3.41 8.75 -6.70
N ASN A 113 2.23 9.32 -6.45
CA ASN A 113 0.96 8.98 -7.08
C ASN A 113 0.52 10.00 -8.17
N THR A 114 1.39 10.96 -8.48
CA THR A 114 1.20 12.00 -9.51
C THR A 114 2.57 12.54 -9.93
N ILE A 115 2.64 13.22 -11.09
CA ILE A 115 3.84 13.92 -11.60
C ILE A 115 3.74 15.43 -11.33
N SER A 116 2.78 15.88 -10.51
CA SER A 116 2.63 17.30 -10.18
C SER A 116 3.84 17.83 -9.39
N PRO A 117 4.60 18.81 -9.93
CA PRO A 117 5.74 19.39 -9.22
C PRO A 117 5.28 20.21 -8.01
N THR A 118 4.10 20.85 -8.08
CA THR A 118 3.52 21.58 -6.95
C THR A 118 3.26 20.64 -5.78
N TYR A 119 2.64 19.49 -6.06
CA TYR A 119 2.36 18.48 -5.05
C TYR A 119 3.65 17.93 -4.42
N LEU A 120 4.65 17.60 -5.23
CA LEU A 120 5.93 17.11 -4.71
C LEU A 120 6.64 18.18 -3.86
N ASN A 121 6.57 19.46 -4.25
CA ASN A 121 7.11 20.55 -3.43
C ASN A 121 6.39 20.70 -2.09
N ASP A 122 5.07 20.48 -2.04
CA ASP A 122 4.34 20.48 -0.77
C ASP A 122 4.76 19.30 0.12
N ILE A 123 5.00 18.12 -0.48
CA ILE A 123 5.59 16.98 0.25
C ILE A 123 6.99 17.32 0.79
N ILE A 124 7.83 18.02 0.02
CA ILE A 124 9.14 18.47 0.49
C ILE A 124 9.00 19.48 1.65
N LYS A 125 8.00 20.36 1.63
CA LYS A 125 7.76 21.31 2.73
C LYS A 125 7.40 20.59 4.02
N VAL A 126 6.62 19.51 3.97
CA VAL A 126 6.20 18.81 5.20
C VAL A 126 7.35 18.11 5.92
N THR A 127 8.48 17.81 5.24
CA THR A 127 9.67 17.20 5.85
C THR A 127 10.65 18.20 6.44
N LYS A 128 10.54 19.50 6.16
CA LYS A 128 11.49 20.52 6.63
C LYS A 128 11.55 20.56 8.16
N GLY A 129 12.76 20.43 8.71
CA GLY A 129 13.00 20.45 10.14
C GLY A 129 12.45 19.23 10.90
N LYS A 130 12.08 18.15 10.18
CA LYS A 130 11.54 16.93 10.76
C LYS A 130 12.39 15.72 10.39
N ARG A 131 12.43 14.74 11.28
CA ARG A 131 12.99 13.42 11.00
C ARG A 131 11.98 12.66 10.16
N PHE A 132 12.40 12.03 9.06
CA PHE A 132 11.47 11.28 8.23
C PHE A 132 12.06 9.96 7.72
N SER A 133 11.13 9.05 7.44
CA SER A 133 11.39 7.77 6.76
C SER A 133 10.61 7.72 5.45
N ILE A 134 11.10 6.91 4.51
CA ILE A 134 10.46 6.68 3.22
C ILE A 134 10.11 5.20 3.11
N ASN A 135 8.85 4.87 2.81
CA ASN A 135 8.46 3.56 2.32
C ASN A 135 8.12 3.66 0.84
N VAL A 136 9.01 3.18 -0.02
CA VAL A 136 8.82 3.17 -1.48
C VAL A 136 8.27 1.82 -1.92
N ILE A 137 7.14 1.85 -2.63
CA ILE A 137 6.36 0.65 -2.96
C ILE A 137 6.13 0.60 -4.47
N SER A 138 6.88 -0.25 -5.16
CA SER A 138 6.72 -0.54 -6.58
C SER A 138 7.23 -1.94 -6.88
N LYS A 139 6.40 -2.79 -7.48
CA LYS A 139 6.80 -4.17 -7.84
C LYS A 139 7.98 -4.18 -8.82
N SER A 140 7.95 -3.34 -9.85
CA SER A 140 9.01 -3.29 -10.86
C SER A 140 10.15 -2.33 -10.50
N GLY A 141 9.86 -1.31 -9.68
CA GLY A 141 10.76 -0.18 -9.46
C GLY A 141 10.82 0.81 -10.62
N THR A 142 10.05 0.59 -11.69
CA THR A 142 10.04 1.40 -12.91
C THR A 142 8.75 2.18 -13.12
N THR A 143 7.82 2.13 -12.17
CA THR A 143 6.60 2.96 -12.19
C THR A 143 7.00 4.44 -12.15
N THR A 144 6.70 5.18 -13.22
CA THR A 144 7.26 6.52 -13.50
C THR A 144 7.07 7.51 -12.35
N GLU A 145 5.85 7.62 -11.84
CA GLU A 145 5.47 8.57 -10.79
C GLU A 145 6.23 8.28 -9.49
N THR A 146 6.22 7.00 -9.08
CA THR A 146 6.92 6.54 -7.87
C THR A 146 8.43 6.72 -8.01
N ALA A 147 9.01 6.32 -9.14
CA ALA A 147 10.46 6.39 -9.36
C ALA A 147 10.96 7.84 -9.39
N LEU A 148 10.20 8.75 -10.01
CA LEU A 148 10.52 10.18 -10.04
C LEU A 148 10.48 10.78 -8.63
N ALA A 149 9.39 10.56 -7.90
CA ALA A 149 9.27 11.06 -6.53
C ALA A 149 10.36 10.48 -5.63
N PHE A 150 10.63 9.17 -5.72
CA PHE A 150 11.65 8.51 -4.91
C PHE A 150 13.06 9.05 -5.19
N ARG A 151 13.42 9.35 -6.44
CA ARG A 151 14.71 9.99 -6.75
C ARG A 151 14.90 11.30 -6.02
N VAL A 152 13.87 12.15 -5.98
CA VAL A 152 13.91 13.45 -5.30
C VAL A 152 13.95 13.28 -3.79
N LEU A 153 13.09 12.42 -3.24
CA LEU A 153 12.96 12.22 -1.79
C LEU A 153 14.16 11.50 -1.18
N ARG A 154 14.75 10.52 -1.89
CA ARG A 154 15.98 9.86 -1.48
C ARG A 154 17.12 10.86 -1.37
N LYS A 155 17.33 11.69 -2.41
CA LYS A 155 18.36 12.74 -2.37
C LYS A 155 18.13 13.70 -1.21
N LEU A 156 16.89 14.14 -0.99
CA LEU A 156 16.53 15.01 0.12
C LEU A 156 16.88 14.40 1.49
N LEU A 157 16.65 13.10 1.66
CA LEU A 157 16.97 12.39 2.90
C LEU A 157 18.49 12.23 3.06
N GLU A 158 19.20 11.80 2.02
CA GLU A 158 20.66 11.69 2.00
C GLU A 158 21.35 13.02 2.32
N ASP A 159 20.87 14.12 1.73
CA ASP A 159 21.38 15.47 2.00
C ASP A 159 21.10 15.92 3.46
N SER A 160 20.08 15.37 4.12
CA SER A 160 19.67 15.74 5.49
C SER A 160 20.38 14.95 6.58
N VAL A 161 20.64 13.66 6.38
CA VAL A 161 21.17 12.77 7.44
C VAL A 161 22.44 12.01 7.02
N GLY A 162 22.87 12.16 5.77
CA GLY A 162 23.96 11.37 5.19
C GLY A 162 23.50 10.02 4.62
N PRO A 163 24.24 9.43 3.66
CA PRO A 163 23.83 8.21 2.98
C PRO A 163 23.65 6.99 3.90
N GLU A 164 24.52 6.80 4.89
CA GLU A 164 24.46 5.65 5.80
C GLU A 164 23.21 5.66 6.67
N GLU A 165 22.81 6.83 7.18
CA GLU A 165 21.61 6.96 7.99
C GLU A 165 20.35 6.97 7.12
N ALA A 166 20.41 7.53 5.91
CA ALA A 166 19.32 7.46 4.94
C ALA A 166 18.98 6.00 4.60
N ASN A 167 19.97 5.13 4.42
CA ASN A 167 19.77 3.69 4.18
C ASN A 167 19.00 2.99 5.30
N LYS A 168 19.07 3.47 6.54
CA LYS A 168 18.32 2.89 7.68
C LYS A 168 16.87 3.40 7.78
N ARG A 169 16.52 4.41 6.97
CA ARG A 169 15.23 5.12 6.96
C ARG A 169 14.45 4.94 5.65
N ILE A 170 15.04 4.25 4.68
CA ILE A 170 14.39 3.87 3.43
C ILE A 170 13.99 2.41 3.51
N TYR A 171 12.70 2.15 3.34
CA TYR A 171 12.10 0.83 3.29
C TYR A 171 11.57 0.60 1.88
N ALA A 172 11.99 -0.49 1.24
CA ALA A 172 11.57 -0.84 -0.12
C ALA A 172 10.64 -2.06 -0.10
N THR A 173 9.40 -1.87 -0.55
CA THR A 173 8.45 -2.96 -0.79
C THR A 173 8.36 -3.23 -2.29
N THR A 174 8.98 -4.31 -2.75
CA THR A 174 9.22 -4.61 -4.17
C THR A 174 9.17 -6.12 -4.44
N ASP A 175 9.34 -6.53 -5.70
CA ASP A 175 9.51 -7.94 -6.06
C ASP A 175 10.68 -8.60 -5.30
N ARG A 176 10.52 -9.88 -4.96
CA ARG A 176 11.46 -10.67 -4.15
C ARG A 176 12.85 -10.77 -4.78
N ALA A 177 12.94 -10.81 -6.12
CA ALA A 177 14.20 -11.11 -6.80
C ALA A 177 14.47 -10.24 -8.04
N LYS A 178 13.48 -9.51 -8.55
CA LYS A 178 13.57 -8.78 -9.82
C LYS A 178 13.30 -7.29 -9.64
N GLY A 179 13.61 -6.52 -10.67
CA GLY A 179 13.26 -5.11 -10.77
C GLY A 179 14.32 -4.15 -10.25
N THR A 180 14.26 -2.90 -10.73
CA THR A 180 15.25 -1.87 -10.46
C THR A 180 15.27 -1.46 -8.98
N LEU A 181 14.10 -1.46 -8.32
CA LEU A 181 14.03 -1.11 -6.90
C LEU A 181 14.66 -2.19 -6.02
N LYS A 182 14.58 -3.48 -6.40
CA LYS A 182 15.27 -4.56 -5.70
C LYS A 182 16.79 -4.43 -5.83
N GLN A 183 17.28 -4.21 -7.05
CA GLN A 183 18.72 -4.00 -7.31
C GLN A 183 19.29 -2.78 -6.57
N LEU A 184 18.46 -1.76 -6.35
CA LEU A 184 18.86 -0.56 -5.61
C LEU A 184 18.85 -0.75 -4.09
N ALA A 185 18.03 -1.68 -3.61
CA ALA A 185 17.93 -2.00 -2.19
C ALA A 185 18.98 -3.03 -1.73
N ASP A 186 19.58 -3.77 -2.66
CA ASP A 186 20.71 -4.68 -2.43
C ASP A 186 22.04 -3.93 -2.37
#